data_AF-A0A959MM56-F1
#
_entry.id   AF-A0A959MM56-F1
#
_cell.length_a   1.000
_cell.length_b   1.000
_cell.length_c   1.000
_cell.angle_alpha   90.00
_cell.angle_beta   90.00
_cell.angle_gamma   90.00
#
_symmetry.space_group_name_H-M   'P 1'
#
loop_
_entity.id
_entity.type
_entity.pdbx_description
1 polymer ?
#
loop_
_entity_poly.entity_id
_entity_poly.type
_entity_poly.pdbx_seq_one_letter_code
_entity_poly.pdbx_strand_id
1 'polypeptide(L)'
;MLLVGVFFAFTIAASATDPNVTIRVRQDDGTTAVSGVSASYATSSWYFIGVTDGTGTVSKSIPAGTYNFKVVYRGTSSTQSVTVSGDMTIDFYTTKVVVTTLDNAGSNLDGVSISYAGGSWYGIGSTSAGTVSAQLFPGSYDFRAFYRGTATTHTSNVLGDGISSGSTTNIPAFYTTKVNLTTFDDGGNNLDGASVSYASGSWYNVGSTVSGTVSAQLYPGSYNFKAFYRGTAASQTGNVLGDGVTGGVSTNIPAFYTTKVSINVSSCSGTNVPGVNLSYASGSWYGLGNTDALGNVEAQVFPGTYNFKAHYRGTSETQSVNVSGDGVSANSNTSVSYKPTTVTNYNQGSAYASGSWYSAYGVNYMFPGTYLFK
;
A
#
# COMPACT_ATOMS: atom_id res chain seq x y z
N MET A 1 -57.61 89.21 -6.83
CA MET A 1 -56.73 88.17 -7.37
C MET A 1 -55.96 87.58 -6.19
N LEU A 2 -56.51 86.55 -5.55
CA LEU A 2 -55.92 85.90 -4.36
C LEU A 2 -55.44 84.52 -4.81
N LEU A 3 -54.12 84.33 -4.85
CA LEU A 3 -53.50 83.08 -5.29
C LEU A 3 -53.48 82.12 -4.10
N VAL A 4 -54.34 81.10 -4.11
CA VAL A 4 -54.34 80.02 -3.12
C VAL A 4 -53.23 79.03 -3.52
N GLY A 5 -52.10 79.10 -2.82
CA GLY A 5 -51.01 78.14 -2.97
C GLY A 5 -51.35 76.83 -2.27
N VAL A 6 -51.61 75.78 -3.05
CA VAL A 6 -51.73 74.41 -2.55
C VAL A 6 -50.33 73.86 -2.32
N PHE A 7 -49.96 73.64 -1.05
CA PHE A 7 -48.75 72.92 -0.68
C PHE A 7 -49.01 71.42 -0.81
N PHE A 8 -48.35 70.77 -1.78
CA PHE A 8 -48.22 69.31 -1.79
C PHE A 8 -47.15 68.92 -0.76
N ALA A 9 -47.57 68.30 0.34
CA ALA A 9 -46.66 67.59 1.23
C ALA A 9 -46.18 66.32 0.50
N PHE A 10 -44.95 66.34 0.01
CA PHE A 10 -44.27 65.14 -0.45
C PHE A 10 -43.75 64.40 0.79
N THR A 11 -44.44 63.35 1.22
CA THR A 11 -43.89 62.44 2.23
C THR A 11 -42.79 61.64 1.55
N ILE A 12 -41.53 61.99 1.80
CA ILE A 12 -40.40 61.12 1.47
C ILE A 12 -40.54 59.91 2.38
N ALA A 13 -41.05 58.79 1.84
CA ALA A 13 -40.95 57.53 2.54
C ALA A 13 -39.45 57.30 2.78
N ALA A 14 -39.05 57.22 4.05
CA ALA A 14 -37.70 56.79 4.40
C ALA A 14 -37.44 55.48 3.63
N SER A 15 -36.39 55.46 2.81
CA SER A 15 -35.90 54.22 2.20
C SER A 15 -35.76 53.20 3.32
N ALA A 16 -36.63 52.20 3.35
CA ALA A 16 -36.46 51.09 4.27
C ALA A 16 -35.06 50.53 4.02
N THR A 17 -34.19 50.60 5.02
CA THR A 17 -32.85 50.04 4.92
C THR A 17 -33.01 48.54 4.74
N ASP A 18 -32.31 47.97 3.75
CA ASP A 18 -32.35 46.53 3.51
C ASP A 18 -32.01 45.76 4.79
N PRO A 19 -32.80 44.73 5.16
CA PRO A 19 -32.54 43.90 6.32
C PRO A 19 -31.11 43.37 6.40
N ASN A 20 -30.50 43.42 7.59
CA ASN A 20 -29.23 42.77 7.83
C ASN A 20 -29.44 41.27 8.10
N VAL A 21 -29.03 40.43 7.15
CA VAL A 21 -29.11 38.98 7.27
C VAL A 21 -27.77 38.45 7.74
N THR A 22 -27.77 37.73 8.86
CA THR A 22 -26.59 37.06 9.40
C THR A 22 -26.67 35.56 9.15
N ILE A 23 -25.68 35.00 8.47
CA ILE A 23 -25.49 33.56 8.37
C ILE A 23 -24.62 33.12 9.54
N ARG A 24 -25.07 32.09 10.27
CA ARG A 24 -24.33 31.51 11.39
C ARG A 24 -24.18 30.01 11.19
N VAL A 25 -22.95 29.51 11.30
CA VAL A 25 -22.62 28.10 11.07
C VAL A 25 -21.99 27.51 12.30
N ARG A 26 -22.53 26.39 12.78
CA ARG A 26 -22.05 25.67 13.95
C ARG A 26 -21.85 24.18 13.69
N GLN A 27 -21.11 23.54 14.58
CA GLN A 27 -20.95 22.10 14.57
C GLN A 27 -22.22 21.39 15.04
N ASP A 28 -22.19 20.06 14.99
CA ASP A 28 -23.28 19.18 15.44
C ASP A 28 -23.67 19.43 16.90
N ASP A 29 -22.74 19.85 17.76
CA ASP A 29 -23.03 20.17 19.17
C ASP A 29 -23.96 21.39 19.36
N GLY A 30 -24.22 22.12 18.28
CA GLY A 30 -25.08 23.29 18.26
C GLY A 30 -24.48 24.55 18.92
N THR A 31 -23.22 24.52 19.34
CA THR A 31 -22.57 25.63 20.07
C THR A 31 -21.22 26.03 19.47
N THR A 32 -20.42 25.09 18.99
CA THR A 32 -19.10 25.36 18.43
C THR A 32 -19.22 26.02 17.07
N ALA A 33 -18.66 27.22 16.94
CA ALA A 33 -18.64 27.96 15.68
C ALA A 33 -17.78 27.28 14.60
N VAL A 34 -18.20 27.39 13.33
CA VAL A 34 -17.42 26.93 12.17
C VAL A 34 -16.96 28.13 11.36
N SER A 35 -15.66 28.42 11.42
CA SER A 35 -15.02 29.45 10.60
C SER A 35 -14.66 28.92 9.21
N GLY A 36 -14.51 29.83 8.23
CA GLY A 36 -14.04 29.51 6.88
C GLY A 36 -15.14 28.97 5.97
N VAL A 37 -16.41 29.17 6.32
CA VAL A 37 -17.56 28.70 5.53
C VAL A 37 -17.97 29.79 4.55
N SER A 38 -17.96 29.48 3.26
CA SER A 38 -18.42 30.40 2.22
C SER A 38 -19.93 30.44 2.19
N ALA A 39 -20.53 31.62 2.27
CA ALA A 39 -21.98 31.83 2.22
C ALA A 39 -22.39 32.61 0.97
N SER A 40 -23.50 32.19 0.36
CA SER A 40 -24.10 32.84 -0.82
C SER A 40 -25.63 32.79 -0.74
N TYR A 41 -26.30 33.68 -1.47
CA TYR A 41 -27.75 33.67 -1.62
C TYR A 41 -28.17 33.77 -3.09
N ALA A 42 -29.37 33.30 -3.44
CA ALA A 42 -29.89 33.34 -4.80
C ALA A 42 -31.41 33.42 -4.88
N THR A 43 -31.90 34.13 -5.90
CA THR A 43 -33.24 33.95 -6.48
C THR A 43 -33.15 33.21 -7.81
N SER A 44 -32.23 33.66 -8.69
CA SER A 44 -31.92 33.05 -9.99
C SER A 44 -30.42 32.85 -10.22
N SER A 45 -29.58 33.71 -9.64
CA SER A 45 -28.12 33.64 -9.68
C SER A 45 -27.53 33.70 -8.28
N TRP A 46 -26.37 33.07 -8.07
CA TRP A 46 -25.67 33.06 -6.79
C TRP A 46 -24.89 34.35 -6.57
N TYR A 47 -25.19 35.03 -5.46
CA TYR A 47 -24.48 36.21 -4.98
C TYR A 47 -23.70 35.85 -3.72
N PHE A 48 -22.41 36.18 -3.71
CA PHE A 48 -21.56 35.93 -2.56
C PHE A 48 -21.89 36.88 -1.40
N ILE A 49 -22.02 36.33 -0.20
CA ILE A 49 -22.19 37.08 1.06
C ILE A 49 -20.80 37.34 1.65
N GLY A 50 -20.01 36.29 1.81
CA GLY A 50 -18.69 36.34 2.44
C GLY A 50 -18.29 34.97 3.01
N VAL A 51 -17.30 34.98 3.89
CA VAL A 51 -16.81 33.79 4.60
C VAL A 51 -17.03 33.99 6.10
N THR A 52 -17.45 32.94 6.82
CA THR A 52 -17.63 33.02 8.27
C THR A 52 -16.32 33.28 9.01
N ASP A 53 -16.35 34.20 9.96
CA ASP A 53 -15.21 34.56 10.81
C ASP A 53 -15.01 33.55 11.96
N GLY A 54 -14.16 33.89 12.94
CA GLY A 54 -13.89 33.04 14.11
C GLY A 54 -15.10 32.78 15.02
N THR A 55 -16.15 33.60 14.90
CA THR A 55 -17.44 33.41 15.60
C THR A 55 -18.41 32.54 14.79
N GLY A 56 -18.02 32.11 13.59
CA GLY A 56 -18.86 31.30 12.70
C GLY A 56 -19.95 32.12 12.02
N THR A 57 -19.80 33.45 11.93
CA THR A 57 -20.82 34.32 11.35
C THR A 57 -20.31 35.14 10.17
N VAL A 58 -21.24 35.52 9.29
CA VAL A 58 -21.04 36.51 8.22
C VAL A 58 -22.38 37.19 7.91
N SER A 59 -22.37 38.50 7.67
CA SER A 59 -23.61 39.26 7.47
C SER A 59 -23.58 40.09 6.19
N LYS A 60 -24.77 40.36 5.64
CA LYS A 60 -24.98 41.24 4.49
C LYS A 60 -26.38 41.83 4.51
N SER A 61 -26.50 43.08 4.10
CA SER A 61 -27.81 43.70 3.82
C SER A 61 -28.42 43.08 2.56
N ILE A 62 -29.60 42.48 2.70
CA ILE A 62 -30.33 41.80 1.63
C ILE A 62 -31.77 42.30 1.64
N PRO A 63 -32.33 42.75 0.50
CA PRO A 63 -33.72 43.21 0.43
C PRO A 63 -34.72 42.16 0.93
N ALA A 64 -35.90 42.63 1.36
CA ALA A 64 -36.98 41.73 1.73
C ALA A 64 -37.41 40.85 0.54
N GLY A 65 -37.62 39.56 0.78
CA GLY A 65 -37.94 38.58 -0.26
C GLY A 65 -37.59 37.15 0.14
N THR A 66 -37.92 36.19 -0.71
CA THR A 66 -37.58 34.77 -0.50
C THR A 66 -36.32 34.41 -1.29
N TYR A 67 -35.34 33.83 -0.61
CA TYR A 67 -34.04 33.49 -1.18
C TYR A 67 -33.61 32.08 -0.77
N ASN A 68 -32.84 31.42 -1.62
CA ASN A 68 -32.07 30.25 -1.24
C ASN A 68 -30.72 30.70 -0.69
N PHE A 69 -30.40 30.32 0.53
CA PHE A 69 -29.10 30.53 1.16
C PHE A 69 -28.31 29.24 1.13
N LYS A 70 -27.07 29.31 0.64
CA LYS A 70 -26.16 28.18 0.55
C LYS A 70 -24.88 28.47 1.32
N VAL A 71 -24.43 27.47 2.06
CA VAL A 71 -23.13 27.45 2.71
C VAL A 71 -22.29 26.33 2.15
N VAL A 72 -20.99 26.58 1.99
CA VAL A 72 -20.01 25.59 1.49
C VAL A 72 -18.83 25.54 2.45
N TYR A 73 -18.56 24.34 2.97
CA TYR A 73 -17.46 24.07 3.88
C TYR A 73 -16.71 22.83 3.42
N ARG A 74 -15.42 23.00 3.08
CA ARG A 74 -14.52 21.91 2.65
C ARG A 74 -15.14 20.96 1.62
N GLY A 75 -15.76 21.53 0.58
CA GLY A 75 -16.40 20.77 -0.51
C GLY A 75 -17.79 20.19 -0.20
N THR A 76 -18.26 20.30 1.05
CA THR A 76 -19.64 19.94 1.44
C THR A 76 -20.51 21.19 1.47
N SER A 77 -21.83 21.05 1.30
CA SER A 77 -22.73 22.20 1.29
C SER A 77 -24.12 21.89 1.80
N SER A 78 -24.75 22.89 2.42
CA SER A 78 -26.18 22.86 2.75
C SER A 78 -26.88 24.07 2.13
N THR A 79 -28.18 23.95 1.84
CA THR A 79 -29.00 25.02 1.27
C THR A 79 -30.36 25.07 1.95
N GLN A 80 -30.84 26.27 2.28
CA GLN A 80 -32.16 26.50 2.87
C GLN A 80 -32.87 27.67 2.17
N SER A 81 -34.18 27.52 1.98
CA SER A 81 -35.04 28.58 1.44
C SER A 81 -35.65 29.36 2.59
N VAL A 82 -35.44 30.67 2.61
CA VAL A 82 -35.81 31.54 3.72
C VAL A 82 -36.42 32.85 3.20
N THR A 83 -37.47 33.33 3.86
CA THR A 83 -38.09 34.64 3.59
C THR A 83 -37.51 35.69 4.54
N VAL A 84 -36.87 36.70 3.97
CA VAL A 84 -36.33 37.87 4.65
C VAL A 84 -37.44 38.91 4.80
N SER A 85 -37.80 39.27 6.03
CA SER A 85 -38.81 40.29 6.36
C SER A 85 -38.31 41.37 7.33
N GLY A 86 -37.06 41.26 7.78
CA GLY A 86 -36.40 42.12 8.76
C GLY A 86 -35.04 41.52 9.14
N ASP A 87 -34.31 42.19 10.03
CA ASP A 87 -33.02 41.70 10.52
C ASP A 87 -33.18 40.28 11.09
N MET A 88 -32.36 39.36 10.63
CA MET A 88 -32.50 37.96 11.01
C MET A 88 -31.18 37.20 11.01
N THR A 89 -31.18 36.06 11.70
CA THR A 89 -30.11 35.07 11.66
C THR A 89 -30.61 33.78 11.04
N ILE A 90 -29.83 33.23 10.11
CA ILE A 90 -30.07 31.94 9.46
C ILE A 90 -28.99 30.97 9.94
N ASP A 91 -29.41 29.90 10.60
CA ASP A 91 -28.53 28.93 11.22
C ASP A 91 -28.30 27.71 10.32
N PHE A 92 -27.04 27.30 10.18
CA PHE A 92 -26.64 26.05 9.58
C PHE A 92 -25.84 25.20 10.56
N TYR A 93 -25.99 23.90 10.48
CA TYR A 93 -25.23 22.96 11.32
C TYR A 93 -24.54 21.90 10.46
N THR A 94 -23.31 21.56 10.82
CA THR A 94 -22.65 20.36 10.29
C THR A 94 -23.10 19.13 11.06
N THR A 95 -22.89 17.97 10.46
CA THR A 95 -23.01 16.65 11.06
C THR A 95 -21.63 16.16 11.46
N LYS A 96 -21.53 15.59 12.67
CA LYS A 96 -20.33 14.87 13.09
C LYS A 96 -20.28 13.53 12.39
N VAL A 97 -19.23 13.32 11.62
CA VAL A 97 -18.96 12.06 10.93
C VAL A 97 -17.87 11.33 11.67
N VAL A 98 -18.13 10.07 12.02
CA VAL A 98 -17.15 9.18 12.64
C VAL A 98 -16.86 8.04 11.68
N VAL A 99 -15.58 7.84 11.39
CA VAL A 99 -15.07 6.75 10.56
C VAL A 99 -14.30 5.79 11.46
N THR A 100 -14.61 4.50 11.35
CA THR A 100 -13.95 3.43 12.09
C THR A 100 -13.14 2.55 11.14
N THR A 101 -11.96 2.11 11.57
CA THR A 101 -11.08 1.23 10.81
C THR A 101 -10.67 0.05 11.67
N LEU A 102 -10.84 -1.15 11.11
CA LEU A 102 -10.64 -2.41 11.81
C LEU A 102 -9.76 -3.34 10.97
N ASP A 103 -9.02 -4.21 11.64
CA ASP A 103 -8.38 -5.34 10.99
C ASP A 103 -9.40 -6.42 10.62
N ASN A 104 -8.96 -7.48 9.93
CA ASN A 104 -9.86 -8.54 9.50
C ASN A 104 -10.58 -9.26 10.66
N ALA A 105 -10.06 -9.20 11.89
CA ALA A 105 -10.63 -9.85 13.06
C ALA A 105 -11.58 -8.93 13.85
N GLY A 106 -11.72 -7.67 13.42
CA GLY A 106 -12.53 -6.67 14.11
C GLY A 106 -11.79 -5.91 15.21
N SER A 107 -10.45 -6.00 15.27
CA SER A 107 -9.65 -5.19 16.19
C SER A 107 -9.39 -3.80 15.61
N ASN A 108 -9.27 -2.78 16.45
CA ASN A 108 -8.96 -1.42 16.02
C ASN A 108 -7.66 -1.36 15.21
N LEU A 109 -7.74 -0.73 14.03
CA LEU A 109 -6.60 -0.53 13.14
C LEU A 109 -6.18 0.93 13.12
N ASP A 110 -5.00 1.22 13.65
CA ASP A 110 -4.46 2.58 13.76
C ASP A 110 -3.61 2.99 12.55
N GLY A 111 -3.44 4.30 12.38
CA GLY A 111 -2.59 4.87 11.33
C GLY A 111 -3.19 4.78 9.93
N VAL A 112 -4.49 4.50 9.82
CA VAL A 112 -5.20 4.52 8.54
C VAL A 112 -5.54 5.95 8.17
N SER A 113 -5.11 6.41 7.01
CA SER A 113 -5.43 7.75 6.51
C SER A 113 -6.81 7.76 5.87
N ILE A 114 -7.69 8.63 6.36
CA ILE A 114 -9.07 8.76 5.90
C ILE A 114 -9.27 10.06 5.14
N SER A 115 -10.00 9.98 4.02
CA SER A 115 -10.44 11.14 3.23
C SER A 115 -11.87 10.96 2.70
N TYR A 116 -12.48 12.06 2.26
CA TYR A 116 -13.77 12.04 1.57
C TYR A 116 -13.75 12.89 0.29
N ALA A 117 -14.67 12.63 -0.63
CA ALA A 117 -14.80 13.36 -1.90
C ALA A 117 -15.94 14.39 -1.87
N GLY A 118 -15.60 15.68 -1.85
CA GLY A 118 -16.52 16.82 -1.94
C GLY A 118 -16.27 17.67 -3.20
N GLY A 119 -16.13 17.02 -4.36
CA GLY A 119 -15.61 17.62 -5.60
C GLY A 119 -14.08 17.56 -5.73
N SER A 120 -13.37 17.35 -4.62
CA SER A 120 -11.96 16.97 -4.53
C SER A 120 -11.77 16.09 -3.30
N TRP A 121 -10.62 15.45 -3.15
CA TRP A 121 -10.30 14.65 -1.97
C TRP A 121 -9.87 15.54 -0.81
N TYR A 122 -10.59 15.46 0.30
CA TYR A 122 -10.28 16.17 1.54
C TYR A 122 -9.85 15.18 2.61
N GLY A 123 -8.66 15.40 3.18
CA GLY A 123 -8.16 14.61 4.30
C GLY A 123 -8.95 14.91 5.58
N ILE A 124 -9.39 13.85 6.26
CA ILE A 124 -9.94 13.92 7.61
C ILE A 124 -8.81 13.83 8.64
N GLY A 125 -7.90 12.87 8.44
CA GLY A 125 -6.77 12.60 9.32
C GLY A 125 -6.42 11.12 9.33
N SER A 126 -5.53 10.72 10.23
CA SER A 126 -5.21 9.31 10.46
C SER A 126 -5.95 8.79 11.71
N THR A 127 -6.35 7.52 11.70
CA THR A 127 -7.05 6.92 12.84
C THR A 127 -6.14 6.69 14.04
N SER A 128 -6.69 6.91 15.22
CA SER A 128 -6.11 6.56 16.52
C SER A 128 -7.16 5.82 17.34
N ALA A 129 -6.78 4.70 17.97
CA ALA A 129 -7.73 3.74 18.53
C ALA A 129 -8.84 3.34 17.53
N GLY A 130 -8.48 3.16 16.26
CA GLY A 130 -9.36 2.74 15.18
C GLY A 130 -10.37 3.77 14.71
N THR A 131 -10.30 5.03 15.15
CA THR A 131 -11.32 6.05 14.80
C THR A 131 -10.73 7.40 14.40
N VAL A 132 -11.48 8.14 13.59
CA VAL A 132 -11.25 9.56 13.29
C VAL A 132 -12.59 10.24 12.98
N SER A 133 -12.71 11.53 13.24
CA SER A 133 -13.95 12.28 13.00
C SER A 133 -13.75 13.58 12.24
N ALA A 134 -14.80 14.03 11.56
CA ALA A 134 -14.88 15.32 10.87
C ALA A 134 -16.27 15.95 10.99
N GLN A 135 -16.36 17.24 10.65
CA GLN A 135 -17.61 17.99 10.54
C GLN A 135 -17.92 18.23 9.08
N LEU A 136 -19.05 17.71 8.59
CA LEU A 136 -19.47 17.78 7.19
C LEU A 136 -20.93 18.22 7.10
N PHE A 137 -21.32 18.97 6.06
CA PHE A 137 -22.76 19.12 5.77
C PHE A 137 -23.36 17.78 5.30
N PRO A 138 -24.67 17.54 5.52
CA PRO A 138 -25.33 16.33 5.05
C PRO A 138 -25.26 16.13 3.54
N GLY A 139 -25.19 14.88 3.10
CA GLY A 139 -25.04 14.53 1.70
C GLY A 139 -24.50 13.12 1.49
N SER A 140 -24.40 12.71 0.23
CA SER A 140 -23.77 11.45 -0.16
C SER A 140 -22.33 11.70 -0.57
N TYR A 141 -21.38 11.00 0.05
CA TYR A 141 -19.95 11.19 -0.18
C TYR A 141 -19.23 9.86 -0.31
N ASP A 142 -18.19 9.82 -1.15
CA ASP A 142 -17.24 8.73 -1.14
C ASP A 142 -16.23 8.95 -0.01
N PHE A 143 -16.07 7.95 0.84
CA PHE A 143 -15.05 7.88 1.87
C PHE A 143 -13.97 6.89 1.44
N ARG A 144 -12.71 7.25 1.65
CA ARG A 144 -11.56 6.41 1.30
C ARG A 144 -10.70 6.18 2.53
N ALA A 145 -10.32 4.93 2.71
CA ALA A 145 -9.31 4.53 3.67
C ALA A 145 -8.03 4.10 2.95
N PHE A 146 -6.88 4.57 3.42
CA PHE A 146 -5.56 4.22 2.90
C PHE A 146 -4.67 3.68 4.02
N TYR A 147 -4.13 2.48 3.81
CA TYR A 147 -3.29 1.79 4.77
C TYR A 147 -2.17 1.04 4.06
N ARG A 148 -0.91 1.34 4.42
CA ARG A 148 0.31 0.68 3.90
C ARG A 148 0.32 0.52 2.37
N GLY A 149 -0.01 1.59 1.65
CA GLY A 149 -0.04 1.58 0.18
C GLY A 149 -1.32 1.03 -0.44
N THR A 150 -2.20 0.40 0.33
CA THR A 150 -3.47 -0.15 -0.14
C THR A 150 -4.62 0.79 0.19
N ALA A 151 -5.71 0.75 -0.59
CA ALA A 151 -6.87 1.59 -0.34
C ALA A 151 -8.18 0.89 -0.69
N THR A 152 -9.24 1.30 -0.01
CA THR A 152 -10.62 1.01 -0.40
C THR A 152 -11.47 2.29 -0.33
N THR A 153 -12.54 2.34 -1.11
CA THR A 153 -13.46 3.48 -1.17
C THR A 153 -14.89 2.98 -1.05
N HIS A 154 -15.69 3.65 -0.24
CA HIS A 154 -17.10 3.33 -0.05
C HIS A 154 -17.95 4.60 -0.01
N THR A 155 -19.06 4.61 -0.73
CA THR A 155 -20.03 5.71 -0.71
C THR A 155 -20.93 5.58 0.51
N SER A 156 -21.15 6.67 1.23
CA SER A 156 -22.04 6.68 2.40
C SER A 156 -22.75 8.02 2.54
N ASN A 157 -23.95 7.96 3.13
CA ASN A 157 -24.76 9.13 3.38
C ASN A 157 -24.45 9.70 4.76
N VAL A 158 -24.02 10.95 4.79
CA VAL A 158 -23.96 11.78 5.98
C VAL A 158 -25.36 12.30 6.25
N LEU A 159 -25.94 11.87 7.37
CA LEU A 159 -27.31 12.14 7.77
C LEU A 159 -27.47 13.57 8.30
N GLY A 160 -28.71 14.06 8.33
CA GLY A 160 -29.09 15.39 8.81
C GLY A 160 -29.75 16.23 7.72
N ASP A 161 -30.22 17.41 8.12
CA ASP A 161 -30.85 18.41 7.25
C ASP A 161 -29.97 19.66 7.03
N GLY A 162 -28.89 19.81 7.81
CA GLY A 162 -28.00 20.96 7.80
C GLY A 162 -28.60 22.20 8.46
N ILE A 163 -29.73 22.06 9.15
CA ILE A 163 -30.55 23.11 9.78
C ILE A 163 -30.75 22.81 11.27
N SER A 164 -30.73 21.54 11.67
CA SER A 164 -30.86 21.08 13.04
C SER A 164 -29.51 20.61 13.59
N SER A 165 -29.23 20.91 14.87
CA SER A 165 -28.07 20.38 15.58
C SER A 165 -28.31 18.93 16.05
N GLY A 166 -27.27 18.28 16.54
CA GLY A 166 -27.29 16.95 17.15
C GLY A 166 -27.10 15.78 16.19
N SER A 167 -26.86 16.04 14.89
CA SER A 167 -26.68 14.98 13.91
C SER A 167 -25.28 14.36 14.02
N THR A 168 -25.23 13.03 14.20
CA THR A 168 -24.02 12.23 14.10
C THR A 168 -24.24 11.09 13.11
N THR A 169 -23.25 10.84 12.25
CA THR A 169 -23.25 9.71 11.32
C THR A 169 -22.01 8.84 11.56
N ASN A 170 -22.24 7.55 11.77
CA ASN A 170 -21.18 6.55 11.73
C ASN A 170 -21.11 5.99 10.31
N ILE A 171 -19.98 6.17 9.64
CA ILE A 171 -19.71 5.51 8.36
C ILE A 171 -19.46 4.02 8.62
N PRO A 172 -19.92 3.11 7.73
CA PRO A 172 -19.54 1.70 7.81
C PRO A 172 -18.02 1.56 8.02
N ALA A 173 -17.63 0.69 8.94
CA ALA A 173 -16.22 0.50 9.27
C ALA A 173 -15.46 -0.01 8.06
N PHE A 174 -14.23 0.48 7.87
CA PHE A 174 -13.33 -0.07 6.88
C PHE A 174 -12.56 -1.25 7.45
N TYR A 175 -12.63 -2.39 6.77
CA TYR A 175 -11.93 -3.61 7.16
C TYR A 175 -10.78 -3.93 6.20
N THR A 176 -9.64 -4.33 6.75
CA THR A 176 -8.62 -5.03 5.97
C THR A 176 -8.94 -6.52 5.87
N THR A 177 -8.39 -7.16 4.85
CA THR A 177 -8.37 -8.61 4.68
C THR A 177 -7.03 -9.16 5.19
N LYS A 178 -7.07 -10.28 5.91
CA LYS A 178 -5.85 -11.01 6.27
C LYS A 178 -5.35 -11.77 5.06
N VAL A 179 -4.13 -11.51 4.66
CA VAL A 179 -3.47 -12.16 3.52
C VAL A 179 -2.42 -13.11 4.06
N ASN A 180 -2.59 -14.40 3.84
CA ASN A 180 -1.60 -15.42 4.19
C ASN A 180 -0.74 -15.73 2.97
N LEU A 181 0.56 -15.74 3.19
CA LEU A 181 1.58 -16.03 2.19
C LEU A 181 2.41 -17.20 2.71
N THR A 182 2.67 -18.16 1.83
CA THR A 182 3.40 -19.37 2.20
C THR A 182 4.54 -19.65 1.23
N THR A 183 5.62 -20.22 1.76
CA THR A 183 6.81 -20.61 1.00
C THR A 183 7.17 -22.05 1.32
N PHE A 184 7.46 -22.83 0.30
CA PHE A 184 7.86 -24.23 0.39
C PHE A 184 9.15 -24.50 -0.38
N ASP A 185 9.85 -25.57 -0.01
CA ASP A 185 10.87 -26.18 -0.85
C ASP A 185 10.26 -27.00 -2.00
N ASP A 186 11.08 -27.55 -2.88
CA ASP A 186 10.60 -28.36 -4.02
C ASP A 186 9.81 -29.60 -3.58
N GLY A 187 10.12 -30.16 -2.41
CA GLY A 187 9.46 -31.32 -1.82
C GLY A 187 8.15 -30.98 -1.09
N GLY A 188 7.76 -29.71 -1.03
CA GLY A 188 6.56 -29.25 -0.32
C GLY A 188 6.75 -29.06 1.18
N ASN A 189 7.99 -29.06 1.69
CA ASN A 189 8.26 -28.76 3.09
C ASN A 189 8.30 -27.24 3.31
N ASN A 190 7.91 -26.79 4.51
CA ASN A 190 7.94 -25.38 4.87
C ASN A 190 9.33 -24.77 4.69
N LEU A 191 9.42 -23.67 3.94
CA LEU A 191 10.64 -22.93 3.73
C LEU A 191 10.71 -21.70 4.64
N ASP A 192 11.60 -21.75 5.63
CA ASP A 192 11.79 -20.66 6.60
C ASP A 192 12.81 -19.62 6.13
N GLY A 193 12.63 -18.39 6.59
CA GLY A 193 13.55 -17.28 6.34
C GLY A 193 13.41 -16.64 4.96
N ALA A 194 12.43 -17.05 4.14
CA ALA A 194 12.12 -16.35 2.90
C ALA A 194 11.46 -15.00 3.23
N SER A 195 11.99 -13.90 2.68
CA SER A 195 11.43 -12.56 2.86
C SER A 195 10.33 -12.32 1.84
N VAL A 196 9.15 -11.91 2.30
CA VAL A 196 7.97 -11.69 1.46
C VAL A 196 7.62 -10.21 1.41
N SER A 197 7.19 -9.76 0.23
CA SER A 197 6.77 -8.39 -0.03
C SER A 197 5.60 -8.35 -1.00
N TYR A 198 4.87 -7.23 -1.00
CA TYR A 198 3.83 -6.93 -1.99
C TYR A 198 4.06 -5.55 -2.62
N ALA A 199 3.54 -5.34 -3.82
CA ALA A 199 3.64 -4.07 -4.53
C ALA A 199 2.31 -3.32 -4.58
N SER A 200 2.33 -2.05 -4.16
CA SER A 200 1.24 -1.08 -4.38
C SER A 200 1.83 0.30 -4.64
N GLY A 201 2.24 0.54 -5.90
CA GLY A 201 3.06 1.70 -6.32
C GLY A 201 4.54 1.63 -5.85
N SER A 202 4.81 1.01 -4.72
CA SER A 202 6.14 0.67 -4.19
C SER A 202 6.10 -0.71 -3.54
N TRP A 203 7.28 -1.29 -3.25
CA TRP A 203 7.39 -2.57 -2.55
C TRP A 203 7.30 -2.36 -1.03
N TYR A 204 6.38 -3.09 -0.40
CA TYR A 204 6.18 -3.11 1.04
C TYR A 204 6.63 -4.46 1.59
N ASN A 205 7.50 -4.44 2.59
CA ASN A 205 7.92 -5.67 3.26
C ASN A 205 6.81 -6.18 4.18
N VAL A 206 6.50 -7.47 4.06
CA VAL A 206 5.59 -8.17 4.97
C VAL A 206 6.36 -8.74 6.15
N GLY A 207 7.52 -9.34 5.87
CA GLY A 207 8.39 -9.98 6.85
C GLY A 207 9.02 -11.26 6.29
N SER A 208 9.70 -12.01 7.14
CA SER A 208 10.24 -13.33 6.81
C SER A 208 9.31 -14.45 7.26
N THR A 209 9.30 -15.55 6.52
CA THR A 209 8.50 -16.72 6.86
C THR A 209 9.04 -17.47 8.08
N VAL A 210 8.12 -17.93 8.92
CA VAL A 210 8.37 -18.83 10.06
C VAL A 210 7.39 -19.99 9.93
N SER A 211 7.90 -21.23 9.99
CA SER A 211 7.15 -22.43 9.60
C SER A 211 6.50 -22.28 8.21
N GLY A 212 7.23 -21.69 7.26
CA GLY A 212 6.80 -21.50 5.88
C GLY A 212 5.71 -20.45 5.69
N THR A 213 5.33 -19.67 6.71
CA THR A 213 4.20 -18.74 6.63
C THR A 213 4.54 -17.32 7.09
N VAL A 214 3.86 -16.34 6.51
CA VAL A 214 3.81 -14.95 6.97
C VAL A 214 2.47 -14.33 6.57
N SER A 215 2.01 -13.27 7.26
CA SER A 215 0.73 -12.63 6.92
C SER A 215 0.78 -11.11 6.95
N ALA A 216 -0.14 -10.48 6.22
CA ALA A 216 -0.34 -9.04 6.15
C ALA A 216 -1.82 -8.67 6.29
N GLN A 217 -2.10 -7.41 6.66
CA GLN A 217 -3.42 -6.80 6.61
C GLN A 217 -3.44 -5.82 5.43
N LEU A 218 -4.28 -6.09 4.42
CA LEU A 218 -4.36 -5.30 3.19
C LEU A 218 -5.82 -4.99 2.86
N TYR A 219 -6.10 -3.83 2.27
CA TYR A 219 -7.42 -3.62 1.64
C TYR A 219 -7.58 -4.51 0.40
N PRO A 220 -8.82 -4.92 0.05
CA PRO A 220 -9.07 -5.77 -1.12
C PRO A 220 -8.53 -5.19 -2.42
N GLY A 221 -8.09 -6.07 -3.33
CA GLY A 221 -7.48 -5.65 -4.60
C GLY A 221 -6.56 -6.71 -5.19
N SER A 222 -6.01 -6.43 -6.36
CA SER A 222 -5.01 -7.28 -7.01
C SER A 222 -3.61 -6.71 -6.79
N TYR A 223 -2.70 -7.53 -6.30
CA TYR A 223 -1.34 -7.12 -5.96
C TYR A 223 -0.31 -8.08 -6.53
N ASN A 224 0.90 -7.57 -6.80
CA ASN A 224 2.06 -8.41 -7.07
C ASN A 224 2.73 -8.75 -5.75
N PHE A 225 2.95 -10.04 -5.51
CA PHE A 225 3.68 -10.56 -4.37
C PHE A 225 5.03 -11.11 -4.83
N LYS A 226 6.02 -11.03 -3.95
CA LYS A 226 7.38 -11.53 -4.20
C LYS A 226 7.93 -12.19 -2.95
N ALA A 227 8.48 -13.38 -3.13
CA ALA A 227 9.29 -14.05 -2.14
C ALA A 227 10.76 -13.99 -2.56
N PHE A 228 11.64 -13.74 -1.60
CA PHE A 228 13.09 -13.70 -1.79
C PHE A 228 13.76 -14.68 -0.82
N TYR A 229 14.63 -15.53 -1.36
CA TYR A 229 15.36 -16.52 -0.58
C TYR A 229 16.76 -16.70 -1.14
N ARG A 230 17.76 -16.53 -0.26
CA ARG A 230 19.19 -16.69 -0.56
C ARG A 230 19.71 -15.92 -1.80
N GLY A 231 19.13 -14.77 -2.15
CA GLY A 231 19.55 -14.03 -3.36
C GLY A 231 18.65 -14.24 -4.56
N THR A 232 17.79 -15.25 -4.54
CA THR A 232 16.84 -15.56 -5.62
C THR A 232 15.44 -15.10 -5.26
N ALA A 233 14.57 -14.93 -6.27
CA ALA A 233 13.21 -14.47 -6.04
C ALA A 233 12.22 -15.13 -7.00
N ALA A 234 11.00 -15.35 -6.50
CA ALA A 234 9.82 -15.65 -7.30
C ALA A 234 8.79 -14.54 -7.12
N SER A 235 7.96 -14.31 -8.13
CA SER A 235 6.91 -13.28 -8.09
C SER A 235 5.65 -13.79 -8.76
N GLN A 236 4.51 -13.36 -8.23
CA GLN A 236 3.20 -13.73 -8.76
C GLN A 236 2.18 -12.66 -8.44
N THR A 237 1.11 -12.61 -9.22
CA THR A 237 -0.07 -11.81 -8.90
C THR A 237 -1.00 -12.60 -7.98
N GLY A 238 -1.68 -11.88 -7.10
CA GLY A 238 -2.65 -12.45 -6.18
C GLY A 238 -3.80 -11.49 -5.92
N ASN A 239 -5.01 -12.04 -5.81
CA ASN A 239 -6.23 -11.27 -5.55
C ASN A 239 -6.59 -11.37 -4.08
N VAL A 240 -6.54 -10.25 -3.36
CA VAL A 240 -7.01 -10.10 -1.99
C VAL A 240 -8.52 -9.87 -2.03
N LEU A 241 -9.27 -10.81 -1.45
CA LEU A 241 -10.73 -10.81 -1.46
C LEU A 241 -11.31 -9.80 -0.48
N GLY A 242 -12.61 -9.55 -0.61
CA GLY A 242 -13.40 -8.68 0.27
C GLY A 242 -13.93 -7.43 -0.43
N ASP A 243 -14.74 -6.67 0.29
CA ASP A 243 -15.34 -5.40 -0.14
C ASP A 243 -14.77 -4.18 0.63
N GLY A 244 -13.94 -4.44 1.65
CA GLY A 244 -13.34 -3.41 2.49
C GLY A 244 -14.28 -2.86 3.56
N VAL A 245 -15.47 -3.44 3.74
CA VAL A 245 -16.46 -3.05 4.76
C VAL A 245 -17.02 -4.25 5.55
N THR A 246 -16.74 -5.47 5.10
CA THR A 246 -17.08 -6.72 5.77
C THR A 246 -15.86 -7.33 6.46
N GLY A 247 -15.97 -7.54 7.78
CA GLY A 247 -14.94 -8.21 8.58
C GLY A 247 -14.88 -9.73 8.38
N GLY A 248 -13.86 -10.37 8.94
CA GLY A 248 -13.68 -11.83 8.94
C GLY A 248 -13.06 -12.39 7.66
N VAL A 249 -12.74 -11.56 6.67
CA VAL A 249 -12.23 -12.03 5.37
C VAL A 249 -10.75 -12.38 5.48
N SER A 250 -10.39 -13.54 4.92
CA SER A 250 -9.00 -13.95 4.73
C SER A 250 -8.78 -14.45 3.31
N THR A 251 -7.55 -14.33 2.82
CA THR A 251 -7.13 -14.79 1.50
C THR A 251 -5.80 -15.52 1.62
N ASN A 252 -5.70 -16.67 0.98
CA ASN A 252 -4.43 -17.35 0.76
C ASN A 252 -3.96 -17.03 -0.66
N ILE A 253 -2.80 -16.39 -0.78
CA ILE A 253 -2.12 -16.24 -2.07
C ILE A 253 -1.49 -17.60 -2.40
N PRO A 254 -1.43 -18.04 -3.68
CA PRO A 254 -0.77 -19.29 -4.02
C PRO A 254 0.66 -19.32 -3.44
N ALA A 255 1.12 -20.49 -3.04
CA ALA A 255 2.41 -20.59 -2.38
C ALA A 255 3.56 -20.31 -3.34
N PHE A 256 4.71 -19.91 -2.80
CA PHE A 256 5.96 -19.86 -3.54
C PHE A 256 6.75 -21.15 -3.32
N TYR A 257 7.34 -21.69 -4.38
CA TYR A 257 8.16 -22.90 -4.32
C TYR A 257 9.56 -22.63 -4.85
N THR A 258 10.57 -23.11 -4.14
CA THR A 258 11.91 -23.23 -4.71
C THR A 258 12.03 -24.46 -5.60
N THR A 259 13.07 -24.44 -6.43
CA THR A 259 13.53 -25.57 -7.22
C THR A 259 14.75 -26.17 -6.54
N LYS A 260 14.79 -27.50 -6.49
CA LYS A 260 15.99 -28.22 -6.08
C LYS A 260 17.04 -28.14 -7.18
N VAL A 261 18.25 -27.75 -6.81
CA VAL A 261 19.41 -27.81 -7.69
C VAL A 261 20.32 -28.90 -7.19
N SER A 262 20.47 -29.95 -7.99
CA SER A 262 21.31 -31.10 -7.71
C SER A 262 22.61 -30.97 -8.50
N ILE A 263 23.71 -30.70 -7.81
CA ILE A 263 25.02 -30.50 -8.44
C ILE A 263 25.89 -31.73 -8.21
N ASN A 264 26.42 -32.31 -9.28
CA ASN A 264 27.42 -33.39 -9.21
C ASN A 264 28.75 -32.92 -9.80
N VAL A 265 29.85 -33.28 -9.13
CA VAL A 265 31.21 -33.09 -9.63
C VAL A 265 31.91 -34.44 -9.70
N SER A 266 32.09 -34.92 -10.92
CA SER A 266 32.80 -36.15 -11.23
C SER A 266 33.86 -35.86 -12.28
N SER A 267 35.05 -36.39 -12.10
CA SER A 267 36.15 -36.21 -13.05
C SER A 267 35.80 -36.73 -14.45
N CYS A 268 36.57 -36.36 -15.46
CA CYS A 268 36.40 -36.86 -16.83
C CYS A 268 36.45 -38.40 -16.95
N SER A 269 37.01 -39.10 -15.96
CA SER A 269 37.06 -40.57 -15.88
C SER A 269 35.88 -41.20 -15.11
N GLY A 270 34.95 -40.38 -14.61
CA GLY A 270 33.79 -40.84 -13.83
C GLY A 270 34.04 -40.97 -12.32
N THR A 271 35.24 -40.64 -11.83
CA THR A 271 35.52 -40.65 -10.38
C THR A 271 34.88 -39.44 -9.69
N ASN A 272 34.10 -39.64 -8.63
CA ASN A 272 33.51 -38.56 -7.83
C ASN A 272 34.58 -37.70 -7.15
N VAL A 273 34.39 -36.38 -7.14
CA VAL A 273 35.37 -35.43 -6.59
C VAL A 273 34.82 -34.74 -5.34
N PRO A 274 35.23 -35.17 -4.13
CA PRO A 274 34.83 -34.53 -2.88
C PRO A 274 35.57 -33.20 -2.63
N GLY A 275 34.95 -32.33 -1.84
CA GLY A 275 35.57 -31.08 -1.37
C GLY A 275 35.59 -29.94 -2.38
N VAL A 276 34.92 -30.05 -3.53
CA VAL A 276 34.77 -28.96 -4.51
C VAL A 276 33.85 -27.90 -3.92
N ASN A 277 34.30 -26.66 -3.85
CA ASN A 277 33.52 -25.56 -3.32
C ASN A 277 32.57 -25.02 -4.39
N LEU A 278 31.27 -24.99 -4.08
CA LEU A 278 30.22 -24.56 -5.00
C LEU A 278 29.63 -23.23 -4.57
N SER A 279 29.31 -22.41 -5.56
CA SER A 279 28.59 -21.14 -5.38
C SER A 279 27.74 -20.83 -6.60
N TYR A 280 26.81 -19.90 -6.46
CA TYR A 280 26.06 -19.34 -7.59
C TYR A 280 25.92 -17.83 -7.47
N ALA A 281 25.73 -17.16 -8.60
CA ALA A 281 25.62 -15.70 -8.66
C ALA A 281 24.16 -15.25 -8.86
N SER A 282 23.68 -14.38 -7.97
CA SER A 282 22.44 -13.59 -8.13
C SER A 282 22.67 -12.17 -7.60
N GLY A 283 23.31 -11.33 -8.42
CA GLY A 283 23.84 -10.01 -8.03
C GLY A 283 25.09 -10.07 -7.14
N SER A 284 25.23 -11.12 -6.34
CA SER A 284 26.42 -11.48 -5.54
C SER A 284 26.62 -13.00 -5.55
N TRP A 285 27.79 -13.47 -5.12
CA TRP A 285 28.09 -14.89 -5.01
C TRP A 285 27.58 -15.46 -3.69
N TYR A 286 26.75 -16.50 -3.78
CA TYR A 286 26.21 -17.24 -2.63
C TYR A 286 26.85 -18.62 -2.56
N GLY A 287 27.45 -18.95 -1.42
CA GLY A 287 28.06 -20.26 -1.19
C GLY A 287 27.01 -21.36 -1.00
N LEU A 288 27.24 -22.51 -1.64
CA LEU A 288 26.44 -23.73 -1.50
C LEU A 288 27.11 -24.79 -0.62
N GLY A 289 28.37 -24.58 -0.26
CA GLY A 289 29.18 -25.53 0.50
C GLY A 289 30.12 -26.31 -0.39
N ASN A 290 30.58 -27.47 0.10
CA ASN A 290 31.53 -28.33 -0.58
C ASN A 290 30.88 -29.67 -0.94
N THR A 291 31.30 -30.28 -2.04
CA THR A 291 30.84 -31.61 -2.43
C THR A 291 31.16 -32.67 -1.38
N ASP A 292 30.22 -33.57 -1.15
CA ASP A 292 30.37 -34.75 -0.30
C ASP A 292 31.28 -35.82 -0.93
N ALA A 293 31.40 -36.98 -0.26
CA ALA A 293 32.18 -38.12 -0.75
C ALA A 293 31.70 -38.67 -2.11
N LEU A 294 30.44 -38.42 -2.47
CA LEU A 294 29.83 -38.81 -3.74
C LEU A 294 29.90 -37.70 -4.79
N GLY A 295 30.58 -36.58 -4.49
CA GLY A 295 30.71 -35.46 -5.40
C GLY A 295 29.45 -34.59 -5.48
N ASN A 296 28.52 -34.70 -4.54
CA ASN A 296 27.21 -34.05 -4.62
C ASN A 296 27.09 -32.84 -3.69
N VAL A 297 26.32 -31.85 -4.14
CA VAL A 297 25.78 -30.73 -3.35
C VAL A 297 24.35 -30.48 -3.80
N GLU A 298 23.45 -30.22 -2.85
CA GLU A 298 22.08 -29.82 -3.14
C GLU A 298 21.78 -28.41 -2.62
N ALA A 299 20.93 -27.69 -3.33
CA ALA A 299 20.50 -26.35 -2.94
C ALA A 299 19.02 -26.11 -3.27
N GLN A 300 18.39 -25.22 -2.52
CA GLN A 300 17.06 -24.69 -2.78
C GLN A 300 17.19 -23.24 -3.23
N VAL A 301 16.70 -22.93 -4.43
CA VAL A 301 16.69 -21.58 -5.01
C VAL A 301 15.39 -21.36 -5.80
N PHE A 302 14.91 -20.13 -5.89
CA PHE A 302 13.78 -19.84 -6.79
C PHE A 302 14.19 -20.03 -8.27
N PRO A 303 13.25 -20.36 -9.16
CA PRO A 303 13.53 -20.52 -10.60
C PRO A 303 14.13 -19.26 -11.23
N GLY A 304 14.98 -19.47 -12.23
CA GLY A 304 15.67 -18.40 -12.94
C GLY A 304 16.98 -18.85 -13.54
N THR A 305 17.62 -17.97 -14.30
CA THR A 305 18.95 -18.24 -14.86
C THR A 305 20.04 -17.71 -13.96
N TYR A 306 20.96 -18.58 -13.54
CA TYR A 306 22.05 -18.25 -12.63
C TYR A 306 23.38 -18.80 -13.14
N ASN A 307 24.47 -18.11 -12.81
CA ASN A 307 25.81 -18.63 -13.03
C ASN A 307 26.25 -19.45 -11.81
N PHE A 308 26.45 -20.74 -12.00
CA PHE A 308 27.04 -21.62 -10.98
C PHE A 308 28.53 -21.71 -11.19
N LYS A 309 29.30 -21.76 -10.09
CA LYS A 309 30.75 -21.89 -10.11
C LYS A 309 31.20 -23.02 -9.20
N ALA A 310 32.02 -23.90 -9.77
CA ALA A 310 32.80 -24.89 -9.04
C ALA A 310 34.24 -24.42 -8.91
N HIS A 311 34.79 -24.46 -7.70
CA HIS A 311 36.18 -24.10 -7.41
C HIS A 311 36.86 -25.21 -6.63
N TYR A 312 38.03 -25.64 -7.11
CA TYR A 312 38.82 -26.70 -6.49
C TYR A 312 40.31 -26.41 -6.65
N ARG A 313 41.01 -26.29 -5.52
CA ARG A 313 42.47 -26.09 -5.45
C ARG A 313 43.00 -24.99 -6.40
N GLY A 314 42.34 -23.85 -6.43
CA GLY A 314 42.73 -22.71 -7.30
C GLY A 314 42.20 -22.79 -8.73
N THR A 315 41.72 -23.95 -9.19
CA THR A 315 41.05 -24.10 -10.48
C THR A 315 39.55 -23.85 -10.35
N SER A 316 38.89 -23.34 -11.39
CA SER A 316 37.43 -23.18 -11.36
C SER A 316 36.79 -23.22 -12.74
N GLU A 317 35.52 -23.61 -12.78
CA GLU A 317 34.66 -23.54 -13.96
C GLU A 317 33.35 -22.83 -13.57
N THR A 318 32.80 -22.03 -14.49
CA THR A 318 31.50 -21.37 -14.31
C THR A 318 30.57 -21.74 -15.46
N GLN A 319 29.34 -22.10 -15.14
CA GLN A 319 28.31 -22.48 -16.09
C GLN A 319 27.05 -21.63 -15.86
N SER A 320 26.47 -21.10 -16.93
CA SER A 320 25.15 -20.47 -16.86
C SER A 320 24.08 -21.56 -16.97
N VAL A 321 23.20 -21.62 -15.98
CA VAL A 321 22.18 -22.67 -15.85
C VAL A 321 20.83 -22.01 -15.70
N ASN A 322 19.86 -22.47 -16.49
CA ASN A 322 18.46 -22.14 -16.28
C ASN A 322 17.84 -23.11 -15.28
N VAL A 323 17.58 -22.64 -14.07
CA VAL A 323 16.88 -23.40 -13.02
C VAL A 323 15.39 -23.40 -13.36
N SER A 324 14.87 -24.60 -13.63
CA SER A 324 13.49 -24.86 -14.05
C SER A 324 12.45 -24.50 -12.98
N GLY A 325 11.20 -24.33 -13.40
CA GLY A 325 10.05 -24.06 -12.51
C GLY A 325 9.38 -22.72 -12.78
N ASP A 326 8.20 -22.55 -12.19
CA ASP A 326 7.36 -21.35 -12.27
C ASP A 326 7.37 -20.53 -10.97
N GLY A 327 7.96 -21.09 -9.90
CA GLY A 327 8.05 -20.49 -8.58
C GLY A 327 6.77 -20.61 -7.77
N VAL A 328 5.77 -21.35 -8.26
CA VAL A 328 4.45 -21.55 -7.63
C VAL A 328 3.99 -23.01 -7.63
N SER A 329 4.72 -23.90 -8.28
CA SER A 329 4.50 -25.35 -8.33
C SER A 329 5.64 -26.13 -7.67
N ALA A 330 5.31 -27.22 -6.98
CA ALA A 330 6.26 -28.13 -6.37
C ALA A 330 6.97 -29.05 -7.39
N ASN A 331 7.91 -29.86 -6.91
CA ASN A 331 8.59 -30.95 -7.63
C ASN A 331 9.42 -30.50 -8.85
N SER A 332 9.97 -29.28 -8.79
CA SER A 332 10.92 -28.82 -9.80
C SER A 332 12.35 -29.16 -9.38
N ASN A 333 13.11 -29.77 -10.29
CA ASN A 333 14.53 -30.09 -10.08
C ASN A 333 15.36 -29.71 -11.30
N THR A 334 16.58 -29.22 -11.06
CA THR A 334 17.59 -28.92 -12.09
C THR A 334 18.90 -29.60 -11.72
N SER A 335 19.49 -30.33 -12.68
CA SER A 335 20.78 -30.98 -12.50
C SER A 335 21.91 -30.15 -13.12
N VAL A 336 23.00 -29.97 -12.40
CA VAL A 336 24.23 -29.31 -12.88
C VAL A 336 25.39 -30.27 -12.73
N SER A 337 26.26 -30.36 -13.75
CA SER A 337 27.40 -31.26 -13.71
C SER A 337 28.70 -30.57 -14.09
N TYR A 338 29.73 -30.80 -13.29
CA TYR A 338 31.08 -30.33 -13.54
C TYR A 338 32.01 -31.52 -13.78
N LYS A 339 32.88 -31.42 -14.79
CA LYS A 339 33.79 -32.49 -15.20
C LYS A 339 35.25 -32.05 -15.24
N PRO A 340 35.91 -31.85 -14.08
CA PRO A 340 37.32 -31.51 -14.07
C PRO A 340 38.15 -32.65 -14.69
N THR A 341 39.25 -32.27 -15.35
CA THR A 341 40.21 -33.20 -15.95
C THR A 341 41.04 -33.87 -14.87
N THR A 342 41.22 -35.19 -14.98
CA THR A 342 42.15 -35.93 -14.12
C THR A 342 43.57 -35.72 -14.63
N VAL A 343 44.46 -35.22 -13.78
CA VAL A 343 45.88 -34.98 -14.08
C VAL A 343 46.72 -35.74 -13.06
N THR A 344 47.54 -36.68 -13.52
CA THR A 344 48.43 -37.48 -12.66
C THR A 344 49.87 -37.05 -12.89
N ASN A 345 50.54 -36.59 -11.83
CA ASN A 345 51.97 -36.27 -11.88
C ASN A 345 52.77 -37.21 -10.97
N TYR A 346 53.78 -37.86 -11.54
CA TYR A 346 54.61 -38.84 -10.82
C TYR A 346 55.85 -38.22 -10.18
N ASN A 347 56.19 -36.97 -10.52
CA ASN A 347 57.38 -36.32 -9.99
C ASN A 347 57.10 -35.72 -8.61
N GLN A 348 57.79 -36.21 -7.58
CA GLN A 348 57.73 -35.63 -6.24
C GLN A 348 58.23 -34.18 -6.28
N GLY A 349 57.50 -33.27 -5.64
CA GLY A 349 57.78 -31.83 -5.66
C GLY A 349 57.16 -31.07 -6.83
N SER A 350 56.48 -31.76 -7.77
CA SER A 350 55.75 -31.09 -8.84
C SER A 350 54.68 -30.17 -8.29
N ALA A 351 54.51 -29.00 -8.92
CA ALA A 351 53.52 -28.01 -8.53
C ALA A 351 52.92 -27.30 -9.74
N TYR A 352 51.68 -26.80 -9.62
CA TYR A 352 51.07 -25.93 -10.61
C TYR A 352 50.71 -24.56 -10.04
N ALA A 353 50.75 -23.52 -10.87
CA ALA A 353 50.39 -22.16 -10.50
C ALA A 353 48.96 -21.82 -10.90
N SER A 354 48.17 -21.31 -9.95
CA SER A 354 46.87 -20.68 -10.19
C SER A 354 46.60 -19.59 -9.15
N GLY A 355 47.28 -18.44 -9.31
CA GLY A 355 47.37 -17.37 -8.30
C GLY A 355 48.25 -17.71 -7.09
N SER A 356 48.35 -18.99 -6.72
CA SER A 356 49.30 -19.57 -5.77
C SER A 356 49.87 -20.89 -6.32
N TRP A 357 50.94 -21.39 -5.70
CA TRP A 357 51.50 -22.70 -6.04
C TRP A 357 50.77 -23.80 -5.26
N TYR A 358 50.24 -24.78 -5.98
CA TYR A 358 49.58 -25.96 -5.44
C TYR A 358 50.42 -27.20 -5.75
N SER A 359 50.53 -28.13 -4.79
CA SER A 359 51.17 -29.42 -5.04
C SER A 359 50.44 -30.16 -6.17
N ALA A 360 51.19 -30.62 -7.15
CA ALA A 360 50.72 -31.37 -8.31
C ALA A 360 51.07 -32.86 -8.22
N TYR A 361 51.81 -33.29 -7.19
CA TYR A 361 52.18 -34.69 -7.01
C TYR A 361 50.93 -35.57 -6.77
N GLY A 362 50.87 -36.71 -7.45
CA GLY A 362 49.74 -37.64 -7.39
C GLY A 362 48.59 -37.27 -8.33
N VAL A 363 47.39 -37.73 -7.99
CA VAL A 363 46.16 -37.48 -8.77
C VAL A 363 45.57 -36.13 -8.39
N ASN A 364 45.34 -35.28 -9.38
CA ASN A 364 44.71 -33.98 -9.24
C ASN A 364 43.51 -33.86 -10.19
N TYR A 365 42.54 -33.04 -9.79
CA TYR A 365 41.38 -32.70 -10.59
C TYR A 365 41.43 -31.22 -10.92
N MET A 366 41.50 -30.89 -12.20
CA MET A 366 41.70 -29.51 -12.66
C MET A 366 40.60 -29.12 -13.64
N PHE A 367 39.94 -28.00 -13.38
CA PHE A 367 39.00 -27.42 -14.34
C PHE A 367 39.73 -26.91 -15.60
N PRO A 368 39.04 -26.74 -16.74
CA PRO A 368 39.67 -26.20 -17.96
C PRO A 368 40.35 -24.86 -17.72
N GLY A 369 41.59 -24.72 -18.18
CA GLY A 369 42.38 -23.51 -18.01
C GLY A 369 43.84 -23.69 -18.47
N THR A 370 44.60 -22.61 -18.39
CA THR A 370 46.05 -22.62 -18.65
C THR A 370 46.79 -22.59 -17.32
N TYR A 371 47.67 -23.57 -17.11
CA TYR A 371 48.42 -23.73 -15.86
C TYR A 371 49.90 -23.89 -16.16
N LEU A 372 50.74 -23.20 -15.38
CA LEU A 372 52.18 -23.40 -15.40
C LEU A 372 52.54 -24.53 -14.43
N PHE A 373 53.32 -25.50 -14.89
CA PHE A 373 53.85 -26.59 -14.06
C PHE A 373 55.35 -26.42 -13.84
N LYS A 374 55.85 -26.87 -12.69
CA LYS A 374 57.28 -27.00 -12.39
C LYS A 374 57.57 -28.29 -11.63
#